data_AF-G0V3A1-F1
#
_entry.id   AF-G0V3A1-F1
#
_cell.length_a   1.000
_cell.length_b   1.000
_cell.length_c   1.000
_cell.angle_alpha   90.00
_cell.angle_beta   90.00
_cell.angle_gamma   90.00
#
_symmetry.space_group_name_H-M   'P 1'
#
loop_
_entity.id
_entity.type
_entity.pdbx_description
1 polymer ?
#
loop_
_entity_poly.entity_id
_entity_poly.type
_entity_poly.pdbx_seq_one_letter_code
_entity_poly.pdbx_strand_id
1 'polypeptide(L)'
;MDEWWELLKKAHEEVMNATGWGALLSGEGKWWSASPSGAVQQGWKEVTAFIAAVDWWEPFFTYLAAFHIVVATAVVLLTWGASPERLIAVDVLLLLLIWCSSYLNDIGRSYAPFLFVEKGANYFDASGLFVTVTYALPLFLLVLWLQGRIIVRLLKLMVAVKRKQMLSKRRQHTVAPEGSAQATTVREK
;
A
#
# COMPACT_ATOMS: atom_id res chain seq x y z
N MET A 1 -9.47 -4.19 39.07
CA MET A 1 -9.39 -4.17 37.59
C MET A 1 -9.15 -2.76 37.05
N ASP A 2 -9.60 -1.72 37.77
CA ASP A 2 -9.44 -0.33 37.34
C ASP A 2 -7.99 0.17 37.38
N GLU A 3 -7.20 -0.31 38.35
CA GLU A 3 -5.79 0.07 38.52
C GLU A 3 -4.90 -0.31 37.31
N TRP A 4 -5.16 -1.47 36.69
CA TRP A 4 -4.43 -1.90 35.50
C TRP A 4 -4.81 -1.07 34.26
N TRP A 5 -6.07 -0.64 34.16
CA TRP A 5 -6.52 0.24 33.09
C TRP A 5 -5.90 1.63 33.19
N GLU A 6 -5.77 2.16 34.40
CA GLU A 6 -5.11 3.46 34.62
C GLU A 6 -3.59 3.37 34.35
N LEU A 7 -2.94 2.28 34.75
CA LEU A 7 -1.53 2.02 34.39
C LEU A 7 -1.34 1.94 32.88
N LEU A 8 -2.24 1.26 32.17
CA LEU A 8 -2.14 1.07 30.72
C LEU A 8 -2.37 2.38 29.97
N LYS A 9 -3.35 3.19 30.39
CA LYS A 9 -3.56 4.54 29.84
C LYS A 9 -2.35 5.43 30.05
N LYS A 10 -1.78 5.43 31.26
CA LYS A 10 -0.63 6.25 31.61
C LYS A 10 0.61 5.85 30.80
N ALA A 11 0.90 4.55 30.69
CA ALA A 11 1.99 4.07 29.87
C ALA A 11 1.78 4.38 28.37
N HIS A 12 0.54 4.29 27.89
CA HIS A 12 0.19 4.65 26.52
C HIS A 12 0.38 6.16 26.25
N GLU A 13 -0.10 7.03 27.14
CA GLU A 13 0.10 8.48 27.03
C GLU A 13 1.58 8.86 27.10
N GLU A 14 2.35 8.20 27.97
CA GLU A 14 3.79 8.40 28.09
C GLU A 14 4.52 8.02 26.80
N VAL A 15 4.20 6.86 26.21
CA VAL A 15 4.76 6.44 24.92
C VAL A 15 4.32 7.40 23.82
N MET A 16 3.05 7.78 23.75
CA MET A 16 2.52 8.69 22.73
C MET A 16 3.21 10.06 22.81
N ASN A 17 3.44 10.59 24.01
CA ASN A 17 4.10 11.86 24.19
C ASN A 17 5.61 11.76 23.91
N ALA A 18 6.28 10.70 24.37
CA ALA A 18 7.72 10.47 24.15
C ALA A 18 8.08 10.25 22.67
N THR A 19 7.19 9.64 21.90
CA THR A 19 7.37 9.35 20.48
C THR A 19 6.85 10.45 19.56
N GLY A 20 6.28 11.53 20.12
CA GLY A 20 5.70 12.64 19.35
C GLY A 20 4.34 12.37 18.72
N TRP A 21 3.79 11.16 18.88
CA TRP A 21 2.47 10.78 18.38
C TRP A 21 1.32 11.50 19.11
N GLY A 22 1.53 11.90 20.37
CA GLY A 22 0.58 12.70 21.15
C GLY A 22 0.34 14.07 20.49
N ALA A 23 1.41 14.77 20.12
CA ALA A 23 1.35 16.03 19.38
C ALA A 23 0.82 15.85 17.94
N LEU A 24 1.01 14.67 17.35
CA LEU A 24 0.50 14.32 16.03
C LEU A 24 -1.02 14.11 16.03
N LEU A 25 -1.58 13.39 17.00
CA LEU A 25 -3.02 13.13 17.10
C LEU A 25 -3.80 14.29 17.74
N SER A 26 -3.15 15.12 18.57
CA SER A 26 -3.77 16.32 19.15
C SER A 26 -3.98 17.45 18.14
N GLY A 27 -3.44 17.33 16.92
CA GLY A 27 -3.59 18.36 15.90
C GLY A 27 -2.63 19.55 16.07
N GLU A 28 -1.61 19.44 16.91
CA GLU A 28 -0.61 20.50 17.15
C GLU A 28 0.68 20.34 16.31
N GLY A 29 0.85 19.19 15.66
CA GLY A 29 2.03 18.86 14.86
C GLY A 29 2.18 19.68 13.57
N LYS A 30 3.17 20.57 13.51
CA LYS A 30 3.61 21.32 12.31
C LYS A 30 4.14 20.45 11.13
N TRP A 31 3.85 19.15 11.09
CA TRP A 31 4.35 18.25 10.05
C TRP A 31 3.57 18.37 8.73
N TRP A 32 2.28 18.71 8.76
CA TRP A 32 1.50 19.05 7.55
C TRP A 32 1.70 20.50 7.10
N SER A 33 2.32 21.36 7.92
CA SER A 33 2.53 22.79 7.60
C SER A 33 3.84 23.08 6.88
N ALA A 34 4.72 22.09 6.71
CA ALA A 34 5.71 22.13 5.63
C ALA A 34 4.93 22.10 4.31
N SER A 35 4.75 23.28 3.70
CA SER A 35 3.84 23.48 2.56
C SER A 35 4.06 22.40 1.50
N PRO A 36 3.17 21.39 1.40
CA PRO A 36 3.36 20.27 0.48
C PRO A 36 3.45 20.77 -0.96
N SER A 37 2.81 21.91 -1.24
CA SER A 37 2.84 22.58 -2.54
C SER A 37 4.24 22.97 -2.99
N GLY A 38 5.16 23.38 -2.11
CA GLY A 38 6.50 23.83 -2.52
C GLY A 38 7.38 22.67 -2.99
N ALA A 39 7.41 21.59 -2.21
CA ALA A 39 8.14 20.37 -2.57
C ALA A 39 7.53 19.69 -3.80
N VAL A 40 6.19 19.62 -3.88
CA VAL A 40 5.49 19.10 -5.06
C VAL A 40 5.77 19.97 -6.29
N GLN A 41 5.74 21.30 -6.15
CA GLN A 41 6.00 22.21 -7.27
C GLN A 41 7.44 22.10 -7.78
N GLN A 42 8.41 21.91 -6.87
CA GLN A 42 9.80 21.68 -7.27
C GLN A 42 9.95 20.33 -7.99
N GLY A 43 9.40 19.25 -7.45
CA GLY A 43 9.40 17.95 -8.12
C GLY A 43 8.70 18.00 -9.49
N TRP A 44 7.62 18.78 -9.62
CA TRP A 44 6.93 18.96 -10.90
C TRP A 44 7.79 19.76 -11.91
N LYS A 45 8.58 20.74 -11.47
CA LYS A 45 9.54 21.42 -12.35
C LYS A 45 10.61 20.46 -12.87
N GLU A 46 11.14 19.61 -12.01
CA GLU A 46 12.17 18.63 -12.40
C GLU A 46 11.61 17.60 -13.40
N VAL A 47 10.40 17.08 -13.15
CA VAL A 47 9.74 16.13 -14.06
C VAL A 47 9.37 16.79 -15.39
N THR A 48 8.84 18.01 -15.41
CA THR A 48 8.55 18.72 -16.67
C THR A 48 9.81 18.98 -17.49
N ALA A 49 10.90 19.42 -16.84
CA ALA A 49 12.18 19.62 -17.50
C ALA A 49 12.73 18.31 -18.09
N PHE A 50 12.62 17.21 -17.34
CA PHE A 50 12.97 15.88 -17.83
C PHE A 50 12.13 15.47 -19.04
N ILE A 51 10.80 15.62 -18.98
CA ILE A 51 9.91 15.26 -20.09
C ILE A 51 10.24 16.05 -21.35
N ALA A 52 10.61 17.32 -21.23
CA ALA A 52 11.00 18.14 -22.36
C ALA A 52 12.37 17.78 -22.95
N ALA A 53 13.26 17.17 -22.16
CA ALA A 53 14.62 16.81 -22.58
C ALA A 53 14.73 15.42 -23.23
N VAL A 54 13.75 14.55 -23.01
CA VAL A 54 13.73 13.18 -23.55
C VAL A 54 13.10 13.16 -24.94
N ASP A 55 13.75 12.52 -25.91
CA ASP A 55 13.15 12.25 -27.21
C ASP A 55 12.25 11.01 -27.14
N TRP A 56 10.95 11.24 -26.98
CA TRP A 56 9.94 10.19 -26.85
C TRP A 56 9.70 9.40 -28.15
N TRP A 57 10.25 9.85 -29.28
CA TRP A 57 10.05 9.17 -30.56
C TRP A 57 10.99 7.98 -30.78
N GLU A 58 11.94 7.76 -29.88
CA GLU A 58 12.84 6.64 -29.98
C GLU A 58 12.12 5.27 -29.86
N PRO A 59 12.54 4.24 -30.64
CA PRO A 59 11.94 2.90 -30.57
C PRO A 59 11.95 2.28 -29.18
N PHE A 60 12.93 2.64 -28.34
CA PHE A 60 13.01 2.21 -26.95
C PHE A 60 11.70 2.41 -26.19
N PHE A 61 11.07 3.58 -26.33
CA PHE A 61 9.81 3.90 -25.63
C PHE A 61 8.63 3.10 -26.17
N THR A 62 8.67 2.68 -27.44
CA THR A 62 7.65 1.78 -28.01
C THR A 62 7.74 0.40 -27.37
N TYR A 63 8.95 -0.17 -27.24
CA TYR A 63 9.15 -1.45 -26.55
C TYR A 63 8.80 -1.36 -25.07
N LEU A 64 9.13 -0.25 -24.41
CA LEU A 64 8.79 -0.01 -23.01
C LEU A 64 7.27 0.10 -22.81
N ALA A 65 6.57 0.80 -23.70
CA ALA A 65 5.11 0.87 -23.67
C ALA A 65 4.48 -0.50 -23.90
N ALA A 66 4.99 -1.28 -24.85
CA ALA A 66 4.53 -2.66 -25.09
C ALA A 66 4.75 -3.55 -23.85
N PHE A 67 5.91 -3.43 -23.18
CA PHE A 67 6.17 -4.09 -21.91
C PHE A 67 5.10 -3.75 -20.85
N HIS A 68 4.80 -2.46 -20.65
CA HIS A 68 3.78 -2.03 -19.69
C HIS A 68 2.39 -2.57 -20.02
N ILE A 69 2.01 -2.60 -21.30
CA ILE A 69 0.74 -3.18 -21.75
C ILE A 69 0.69 -4.68 -21.44
N VAL A 70 1.77 -5.41 -21.72
CA VAL A 70 1.86 -6.86 -21.41
C VAL A 70 1.75 -7.10 -19.92
N VAL A 71 2.48 -6.34 -19.09
CA VAL A 71 2.43 -6.46 -17.63
C VAL A 71 1.05 -6.11 -17.10
N ALA A 72 0.45 -4.99 -17.53
CA ALA A 72 -0.89 -4.60 -17.10
C ALA A 72 -1.94 -5.64 -17.49
N THR A 73 -1.86 -6.18 -18.70
CA THR A 73 -2.75 -7.25 -19.17
C THR A 73 -2.57 -8.52 -18.33
N ALA A 74 -1.33 -8.94 -18.09
CA ALA A 74 -1.02 -10.09 -17.24
C ALA A 74 -1.56 -9.90 -15.82
N VAL A 75 -1.37 -8.72 -15.21
CA VAL A 75 -1.90 -8.38 -13.88
C VAL A 75 -3.42 -8.48 -13.88
N VAL A 76 -4.11 -7.92 -14.86
CA VAL A 76 -5.58 -8.00 -14.95
C VAL A 76 -6.04 -9.45 -15.04
N LEU A 77 -5.44 -10.24 -15.94
CA LEU A 77 -5.81 -11.66 -16.14
C LEU A 77 -5.54 -12.51 -14.90
N LEU A 78 -4.35 -12.38 -14.29
CA LEU A 78 -3.98 -13.15 -13.10
C LEU A 78 -4.84 -12.77 -11.89
N THR A 79 -5.26 -11.52 -11.79
CA THR A 79 -6.01 -11.03 -10.62
C THR A 79 -7.52 -11.02 -10.80
N TRP A 80 -8.03 -11.37 -11.99
CA TRP A 80 -9.45 -11.52 -12.24
C TRP A 80 -10.02 -12.68 -11.42
N GLY A 81 -11.05 -12.41 -10.60
CA GLY A 81 -11.64 -13.43 -9.72
C GLY A 81 -10.68 -14.08 -8.72
N ALA A 82 -9.53 -13.45 -8.45
CA ALA A 82 -8.46 -14.08 -7.67
C ALA A 82 -8.77 -14.24 -6.18
N SER A 83 -8.13 -15.23 -5.55
CA SER A 83 -8.08 -15.35 -4.09
C SER A 83 -7.17 -14.25 -3.51
N PRO A 84 -7.34 -13.88 -2.22
CA PRO A 84 -6.49 -12.87 -1.58
C PRO A 84 -5.00 -13.20 -1.64
N GLU A 85 -4.64 -14.48 -1.49
CA GLU A 85 -3.25 -14.95 -1.51
C GLU A 85 -2.62 -14.70 -2.88
N ARG A 86 -3.39 -14.93 -3.96
CA ARG A 86 -2.94 -14.67 -5.33
C ARG A 86 -2.79 -13.17 -5.62
N LEU A 87 -3.66 -12.33 -5.07
CA LEU A 87 -3.51 -10.87 -5.19
C LEU A 87 -2.21 -10.42 -4.53
N ILE A 88 -1.92 -10.89 -3.32
CA ILE A 88 -0.69 -10.59 -2.59
C ILE A 88 0.54 -11.09 -3.36
N ALA A 89 0.49 -12.31 -3.90
CA ALA A 89 1.61 -12.86 -4.67
C ALA A 89 1.94 -12.02 -5.91
N VAL A 90 0.91 -11.57 -6.66
CA VAL A 90 1.10 -10.68 -7.82
C VAL A 90 1.60 -9.31 -7.39
N ASP A 91 1.10 -8.77 -6.28
CA ASP A 91 1.54 -7.48 -5.73
C ASP A 91 3.02 -7.50 -5.32
N VAL A 92 3.45 -8.55 -4.61
CA VAL A 92 4.85 -8.77 -4.24
C VAL A 92 5.74 -8.92 -5.48
N LEU A 93 5.26 -9.61 -6.54
CA LEU A 93 6.00 -9.72 -7.79
C LEU A 93 6.19 -8.36 -8.46
N LEU A 94 5.17 -7.51 -8.50
CA LEU A 94 5.28 -6.15 -9.04
C LEU A 94 6.25 -5.29 -8.20
N LEU A 95 6.20 -5.39 -6.87
CA LEU A 95 7.15 -4.73 -5.98
C LEU A 95 8.59 -5.19 -6.23
N LEU A 96 8.80 -6.49 -6.50
CA LEU A 96 10.11 -7.01 -6.87
C LEU A 96 10.59 -6.42 -8.21
N LEU A 97 9.70 -6.32 -9.21
CA LEU A 97 10.02 -5.67 -10.48
C LEU A 97 10.42 -4.21 -10.30
N ILE A 98 9.71 -3.47 -9.44
CA ILE A 98 10.03 -2.09 -9.07
C ILE A 98 11.37 -2.03 -8.34
N TRP A 99 11.64 -2.96 -7.42
CA TRP A 99 12.92 -3.04 -6.71
C TRP A 99 14.11 -3.23 -7.67
N CYS A 100 13.93 -4.01 -8.74
CA CYS A 100 14.95 -4.18 -9.78
C CYS A 100 15.24 -2.93 -10.62
N SER A 101 14.48 -1.83 -10.46
CA SER A 101 14.68 -0.59 -11.22
C SER A 101 16.08 -0.01 -11.10
N SER A 102 16.70 -0.05 -9.92
CA SER A 102 18.07 0.43 -9.71
C SER A 102 19.09 -0.36 -10.54
N TYR A 103 18.97 -1.68 -10.54
CA TYR A 103 19.82 -2.55 -11.34
C TYR A 103 19.60 -2.36 -12.84
N LEU A 104 18.34 -2.19 -13.27
CA LEU A 104 18.02 -1.87 -14.66
C LEU A 104 18.60 -0.52 -15.08
N ASN A 105 18.65 0.46 -14.18
CA ASN A 105 19.29 1.74 -14.45
C ASN A 105 20.79 1.58 -14.71
N ASP A 106 21.51 0.84 -13.85
CA ASP A 106 22.96 0.64 -14.01
C ASP A 106 23.31 -0.15 -15.28
N ILE A 107 22.53 -1.18 -15.60
CA ILE A 107 22.63 -1.88 -16.88
C ILE A 107 22.35 -0.92 -18.03
N GLY A 108 21.25 -0.18 -17.96
CA GLY A 108 20.84 0.77 -18.99
C GLY A 108 21.93 1.78 -19.31
N ARG A 109 22.60 2.33 -18.28
CA ARG A 109 23.74 3.22 -18.44
C ARG A 109 24.90 2.60 -19.22
N SER A 110 25.18 1.33 -18.96
CA SER A 110 26.31 0.60 -19.56
C SER A 110 26.05 0.20 -21.01
N TYR A 111 24.78 -0.06 -21.35
CA TYR A 111 24.35 -0.51 -22.67
C TYR A 111 23.55 0.56 -23.46
N ALA A 112 23.55 1.82 -23.02
CA ALA A 112 22.82 2.91 -23.66
C ALA A 112 23.04 3.02 -25.19
N PRO A 113 24.27 2.87 -25.73
CA PRO A 113 24.49 2.93 -27.18
C PRO A 113 23.79 1.84 -28.00
N PHE A 114 23.34 0.77 -27.37
CA PHE A 114 22.57 -0.32 -28.01
C PHE A 114 21.07 -0.16 -27.82
N LEU A 115 20.63 0.59 -26.81
CA LEU A 115 19.22 0.78 -26.47
C LEU A 115 18.61 1.95 -27.25
N PHE A 116 19.39 3.00 -27.49
CA PHE A 116 18.95 4.23 -28.12
C PHE A 116 19.50 4.34 -29.55
N VAL A 117 18.69 4.90 -30.45
CA VAL A 117 19.06 5.03 -31.87
C VAL A 117 19.88 6.30 -32.06
N GLU A 118 19.57 7.35 -31.30
CA GLU A 118 20.34 8.58 -31.29
C GLU A 118 21.75 8.32 -30.75
N LYS A 119 22.76 8.67 -31.56
CA LYS A 119 24.16 8.45 -31.22
C LYS A 119 24.58 9.36 -30.07
N GLY A 120 24.95 8.75 -28.94
CA GLY A 120 25.38 9.46 -27.74
C GLY A 120 24.26 9.78 -26.76
N ALA A 121 23.02 9.41 -27.06
CA ALA A 121 21.93 9.50 -26.11
C ALA A 121 22.15 8.52 -24.95
N ASN A 122 22.02 9.04 -23.73
CA ASN A 122 21.99 8.24 -22.52
C ASN A 122 21.09 8.93 -21.50
N TYR A 123 19.81 8.55 -21.51
CA TYR A 123 18.84 9.12 -20.57
C TYR A 123 18.98 8.55 -19.16
N PHE A 124 19.75 7.47 -18.96
CA PHE A 124 19.95 6.87 -17.65
C PHE A 124 20.92 7.71 -16.80
N ASP A 125 20.48 8.06 -15.59
CA ASP A 125 21.17 9.01 -14.73
C ASP A 125 21.57 8.38 -13.37
N ALA A 126 22.32 9.11 -12.54
CA ALA A 126 22.81 8.57 -11.25
C ALA A 126 21.74 8.58 -10.16
N SER A 127 20.74 9.46 -10.29
CA SER A 127 19.58 9.48 -9.40
C SER A 127 18.53 8.45 -9.78
N GLY A 128 18.62 7.86 -10.99
CA GLY A 128 17.66 6.89 -11.51
C GLY A 128 16.30 7.53 -11.84
N LEU A 129 16.25 8.84 -12.07
CA LEU A 129 15.03 9.57 -12.38
C LEU A 129 14.37 9.02 -13.64
N PHE A 130 15.17 8.71 -14.67
CA PHE A 130 14.66 8.16 -15.92
C PHE A 130 13.90 6.85 -15.72
N VAL A 131 14.52 5.85 -15.08
CA VAL A 131 13.88 4.54 -14.84
C VAL A 131 12.73 4.68 -13.85
N THR A 132 12.84 5.58 -12.88
CA THR A 132 11.74 5.83 -11.94
C THR A 132 10.49 6.33 -12.66
N VAL A 133 10.63 7.33 -13.52
CA VAL A 133 9.49 7.93 -14.24
C VAL A 133 8.93 6.99 -15.30
N THR A 134 9.79 6.33 -16.08
CA THR A 134 9.38 5.59 -17.28
C THR A 134 9.05 4.11 -17.01
N TYR A 135 9.62 3.52 -15.96
CA TYR A 135 9.44 2.10 -15.62
C TYR A 135 8.77 1.91 -14.25
N ALA A 136 9.32 2.47 -13.18
CA ALA A 136 8.82 2.19 -11.82
C ALA A 136 7.45 2.80 -11.54
N LEU A 137 7.22 4.05 -11.96
CA LEU A 137 5.99 4.79 -11.68
C LEU A 137 4.74 4.11 -12.29
N PRO A 138 4.71 3.70 -13.58
CA PRO A 138 3.59 2.93 -14.12
C PRO A 138 3.31 1.62 -13.37
N LEU A 139 4.36 0.89 -12.97
CA LEU A 139 4.20 -0.35 -12.19
C LEU A 139 3.67 -0.05 -10.78
N PHE A 140 4.11 1.04 -10.16
CA PHE A 140 3.65 1.45 -8.84
C PHE A 140 2.16 1.79 -8.85
N LEU A 141 1.64 2.38 -9.93
CA LEU A 141 0.19 2.58 -10.09
C LEU A 141 -0.59 1.26 -10.11
N LEU A 142 -0.04 0.19 -10.72
CA LEU A 142 -0.65 -1.13 -10.68
C LEU A 142 -0.65 -1.72 -9.27
N VAL A 143 0.45 -1.55 -8.52
CA VAL A 143 0.54 -1.93 -7.10
C VAL A 143 -0.51 -1.19 -6.27
N LEU A 144 -0.64 0.13 -6.41
CA LEU A 144 -1.66 0.90 -5.68
C LEU A 144 -3.09 0.42 -5.98
N TRP A 145 -3.36 0.08 -7.24
CA TRP A 145 -4.64 -0.49 -7.64
C TRP A 145 -4.91 -1.85 -6.97
N LEU A 146 -3.93 -2.76 -6.95
CA LEU A 146 -4.04 -4.05 -6.26
C LEU A 146 -4.20 -3.88 -4.76
N GLN A 147 -3.43 -2.98 -4.15
CA GLN A 147 -3.53 -2.66 -2.73
C GLN A 147 -4.93 -2.16 -2.37
N GLY A 148 -5.52 -1.29 -3.19
CA GLY A 148 -6.91 -0.87 -3.03
C GLY A 148 -7.89 -2.03 -3.03
N ARG A 149 -7.72 -3.00 -3.95
CA ARG A 149 -8.56 -4.20 -4.02
C ARG A 149 -8.38 -5.10 -2.79
N ILE A 150 -7.17 -5.25 -2.28
CA ILE A 150 -6.87 -6.00 -1.05
C ILE A 150 -7.56 -5.33 0.13
N ILE A 151 -7.41 -4.01 0.30
CA ILE A 151 -8.05 -3.25 1.37
C ILE A 151 -9.57 -3.43 1.35
N VAL A 152 -10.22 -3.28 0.19
CA VAL A 152 -11.68 -3.46 0.06
C VAL A 152 -12.11 -4.87 0.48
N ARG A 153 -11.33 -5.90 0.14
CA ARG A 153 -11.61 -7.28 0.56
C ARG A 153 -11.43 -7.48 2.05
N LEU A 154 -10.38 -6.91 2.64
CA LEU A 154 -10.13 -6.95 4.09
C LEU A 154 -11.26 -6.27 4.86
N LEU A 155 -11.74 -5.12 4.39
CA LEU A 155 -12.89 -4.42 5.00
C LEU A 155 -14.16 -5.29 4.95
N LYS A 156 -14.45 -5.93 3.81
CA LYS A 156 -15.59 -6.85 3.67
C LYS A 156 -15.47 -8.05 4.60
N LEU A 157 -14.27 -8.63 4.72
CA LEU A 157 -13.99 -9.75 5.62
C LEU A 157 -14.19 -9.34 7.08
N MET A 158 -13.67 -8.17 7.49
CA MET A 158 -13.84 -7.64 8.83
C MET A 158 -15.32 -7.42 9.18
N VAL A 159 -16.11 -6.87 8.24
CA VAL A 159 -17.56 -6.71 8.42
C VAL A 159 -18.25 -8.07 8.57
N ALA A 160 -17.88 -9.06 7.75
CA ALA A 160 -18.44 -10.41 7.85
C ALA A 160 -18.10 -11.09 9.17
N VAL A 161 -16.85 -10.98 9.65
CA VAL A 161 -16.41 -11.51 10.94
C VAL A 161 -17.15 -10.83 12.09
N LYS A 162 -17.26 -9.50 12.08
CA LYS A 162 -18.03 -8.76 13.10
C LYS A 162 -19.50 -9.19 13.12
N ARG A 163 -20.13 -9.38 11.96
CA ARG A 163 -21.52 -9.87 11.89
C ARG A 163 -21.65 -11.27 12.50
N LYS A 164 -20.71 -12.18 12.23
CA LYS A 164 -20.69 -13.52 12.83
C LYS A 164 -20.47 -13.49 14.34
N GLN A 165 -19.59 -12.62 14.84
CA GLN A 165 -19.38 -12.43 16.29
C GLN A 165 -20.63 -11.92 17.00
N MET A 166 -21.42 -11.06 16.37
CA MET A 166 -22.68 -10.58 16.95
C MET A 166 -23.74 -11.68 17.00
N LEU A 167 -23.82 -12.51 15.96
CA LEU A 167 -24.74 -13.65 15.92
C LEU A 167 -24.39 -14.72 16.97
N SER A 168 -23.10 -15.04 17.14
CA SER A 168 -22.66 -15.99 18.16
C SER A 168 -22.95 -15.48 19.59
N LYS A 169 -22.71 -14.18 19.84
CA LYS A 169 -23.07 -13.54 21.13
C LYS A 169 -24.58 -13.61 21.42
N ARG A 170 -25.44 -13.35 20.41
CA ARG A 170 -26.90 -13.48 20.56
C ARG A 170 -27.29 -14.92 20.89
N ARG A 171 -26.71 -15.90 20.20
CA ARG A 171 -27.01 -17.32 20.43
C ARG A 171 -26.58 -17.79 21.83
N GLN A 172 -25.45 -17.31 22.36
CA GLN A 172 -25.03 -17.61 23.73
C GLN A 172 -25.97 -17.00 24.78
N HIS A 173 -26.51 -15.80 24.54
CA HIS A 173 -27.48 -15.17 25.44
C HIS A 173 -28.85 -15.87 25.43
N THR A 174 -29.28 -16.44 24.30
CA THR A 174 -30.54 -17.17 24.20
C THR A 174 -30.46 -18.60 24.73
N VAL A 175 -29.27 -19.23 24.70
CA VAL A 175 -29.02 -20.60 25.20
C VAL A 175 -28.53 -20.60 26.66
N ALA A 176 -28.68 -19.49 27.38
CA ALA A 176 -28.63 -19.47 28.84
C ALA A 176 -30.05 -19.53 29.43
N PRO A 177 -30.74 -20.70 29.49
CA PRO A 177 -31.99 -20.81 30.20
C PRO A 177 -31.73 -21.19 31.67
N GLU A 178 -32.26 -20.37 32.58
CA GLU A 178 -33.22 -20.77 33.63
C GLU A 178 -32.91 -21.97 34.56
N GLY A 179 -31.69 -22.50 34.58
CA GLY A 179 -31.30 -23.65 35.42
C GLY A 179 -31.06 -23.33 36.91
N SER A 180 -30.98 -22.05 37.30
CA SER A 180 -30.74 -21.64 38.70
C SER A 180 -32.01 -21.18 39.44
N ALA A 181 -33.14 -20.99 38.74
CA ALA A 181 -34.37 -20.49 39.36
C ALA A 181 -35.34 -21.60 39.82
N GLN A 182 -35.18 -22.84 39.36
CA GLN A 182 -36.06 -23.97 39.74
C GLN A 182 -35.46 -24.92 40.79
N ALA A 183 -34.19 -24.75 41.18
CA ALA A 183 -33.54 -25.62 42.17
C ALA A 183 -33.92 -25.32 43.63
N THR A 184 -34.55 -24.17 43.90
CA THR A 184 -34.93 -23.75 45.26
C THR A 184 -36.35 -24.10 45.67
N THR A 185 -37.22 -24.56 44.76
CA THR A 185 -38.64 -24.82 45.07
C THR A 185 -39.01 -26.28 45.32
N VAL A 186 -38.05 -27.22 45.24
CA VAL A 186 -38.31 -28.67 45.42
C VAL A 186 -37.84 -29.21 46.78
N ARG A 187 -37.20 -28.38 47.62
CA ARG A 187 -36.66 -28.81 48.94
C ARG A 187 -37.61 -28.58 50.13
N GLU A 188 -38.88 -28.29 49.89
CA GLU A 188 -39.92 -28.29 50.94
C GLU A 188 -41.10 -29.15 50.48
N LYS A 189 -41.06 -30.44 50.82
CA LYS A 189 -42.22 -31.29 51.10
C LYS A 189 -41.77 -32.60 51.72
#